data_AF-X0ZT10-F1
#
_entry.id   AF-X0ZT10-F1
#
_cell.length_a   1.000
_cell.length_b   1.000
_cell.length_c   1.000
_cell.angle_alpha   90.00
_cell.angle_beta   90.00
_cell.angle_gamma   90.00
#
_symmetry.space_group_name_H-M   'P 1'
#
loop_
_entity.id
_entity.type
_entity.pdbx_description
1 polymer ?
#
loop_
_entity_poly.entity_id
_entity_poly.type
_entity_poly.pdbx_seq_one_letter_code
_entity_poly.pdbx_strand_id
1 'polypeptide(L)' 'RVIKSLSCDKYDDFIRLRVYRDADQIVDYDCDLLTNEAPLLPMELSLAEGQQCNVGFYNGEANDVTLVLAIGYEEAD' A
#
# COMPACT_ATOMS: atom_id res chain seq x y z
N ARG A 1 6.55 15.45 1.36
CA ARG A 1 5.39 14.55 1.50
C ARG A 1 5.68 13.46 2.51
N VAL A 2 4.69 13.08 3.31
CA VAL A 2 4.74 11.94 4.23
C VAL A 2 3.55 11.04 3.95
N ILE A 3 3.78 9.77 3.61
CA ILE A 3 2.71 8.78 3.44
C ILE A 3 2.27 8.31 4.82
N LYS A 4 0.98 8.46 5.12
CA LYS A 4 0.38 8.22 6.44
C LYS A 4 -0.48 6.97 6.50
N SER A 5 -1.06 6.57 5.36
CA SER A 5 -1.87 5.36 5.31
C SER A 5 -1.96 4.79 3.91
N LEU A 6 -2.21 3.48 3.84
CA LEU A 6 -2.53 2.76 2.62
C LEU A 6 -3.78 1.93 2.85
N SER A 7 -4.58 1.74 1.80
CA SER A 7 -5.73 0.84 1.86
C SER A 7 -5.88 0.05 0.57
N CYS A 8 -6.50 -1.12 0.71
CA CYS A 8 -6.98 -1.97 -0.37
C CYS A 8 -8.47 -2.23 -0.09
N ASP A 9 -9.29 -2.21 -1.12
CA ASP A 9 -10.73 -2.56 -1.02
C ASP A 9 -10.99 -4.08 -1.03
N LYS A 10 -9.94 -4.88 -1.19
CA LYS A 10 -9.98 -6.35 -1.20
C LYS A 10 -9.22 -6.92 0.01
N TYR A 11 -9.91 -7.74 0.81
CA TYR A 11 -9.34 -8.49 1.94
C TYR A 11 -9.23 -9.96 1.51
N ASP A 12 -8.02 -10.40 1.22
CA ASP A 12 -7.76 -11.67 0.52
C ASP A 12 -6.32 -12.11 0.81
N ASP A 13 -6.15 -13.37 1.22
CA ASP A 13 -4.88 -13.96 1.67
C ASP A 13 -3.91 -14.28 0.51
N PHE A 14 -4.39 -14.20 -0.73
CA PHE A 14 -3.57 -14.30 -1.93
C PHE A 14 -3.12 -12.93 -2.46
N ILE A 15 -3.66 -11.82 -1.93
CA ILE A 15 -3.29 -10.47 -2.35
C ILE A 15 -2.36 -9.86 -1.32
N ARG A 16 -1.23 -9.31 -1.79
CA ARG A 16 -0.27 -8.63 -0.92
C ARG A 16 -0.07 -7.20 -1.36
N LEU A 17 -0.28 -6.24 -0.47
CA LEU A 17 0.07 -4.84 -0.67
C LEU A 17 1.58 -4.67 -0.66
N ARG A 18 2.10 -4.02 -1.70
CA ARG A 18 3.53 -3.73 -1.82
C ARG A 18 3.79 -2.25 -2.01
N VAL A 19 4.78 -1.76 -1.28
CA VAL A 19 5.22 -0.36 -1.35
C VAL A 19 6.69 -0.33 -1.64
N TYR A 20 7.04 0.51 -2.61
CA TYR A 20 8.41 0.74 -3.03
C TYR A 20 8.73 2.21 -2.82
N ARG A 21 9.85 2.50 -2.15
CA ARG A 21 10.48 3.81 -2.20
C ARG A 21 11.63 3.72 -3.19
N ASP A 22 11.50 4.41 -4.31
CA ASP A 22 12.37 4.26 -5.46
C ASP A 22 12.43 2.78 -5.92
N ALA A 23 13.58 2.11 -5.79
CA ALA A 23 13.75 0.69 -6.13
C ALA A 23 13.57 -0.27 -4.94
N ASP A 24 13.49 0.24 -3.71
CA ASP A 24 13.48 -0.58 -2.51
C ASP A 24 12.05 -0.93 -2.08
N GLN A 25 11.75 -2.23 -2.01
CA GLN A 25 10.51 -2.70 -1.41
C GLN A 25 10.59 -2.57 0.11
N ILE A 26 9.70 -1.75 0.68
CA ILE A 26 9.69 -1.43 2.11
C ILE A 26 8.45 -1.99 2.82
N VAL A 27 7.43 -2.39 2.07
CA VAL A 27 6.23 -3.06 2.59
C VAL A 27 5.91 -4.28 1.73
N ASP A 28 5.59 -5.39 2.39
CA ASP A 28 4.97 -6.59 1.81
C ASP A 28 3.92 -7.12 2.80
N TYR A 29 2.72 -6.56 2.73
CA TYR A 29 1.67 -6.75 3.72
C TYR A 29 0.53 -7.62 3.18
N ASP A 30 0.00 -8.50 4.01
CA ASP A 30 -1.09 -9.40 3.65
C ASP A 30 -2.44 -8.67 3.68
N CYS A 31 -3.16 -8.64 2.57
CA CYS A 31 -4.42 -7.90 2.48
C CYS A 31 -5.53 -8.49 3.34
N ASP A 32 -5.50 -9.79 3.65
CA ASP A 32 -6.48 -10.44 4.54
C ASP A 32 -6.48 -9.84 5.96
N LEU A 33 -5.39 -9.18 6.35
CA LEU A 33 -5.27 -8.51 7.65
C LEU A 33 -5.88 -7.10 7.67
N LEU A 34 -6.35 -6.58 6.53
CA LEU A 34 -7.20 -5.41 6.48
C LEU A 34 -8.66 -5.84 6.61
N THR A 35 -9.49 -5.02 7.25
CA THR A 35 -10.93 -5.31 7.39
C THR A 35 -11.76 -4.05 7.19
N ASN A 36 -13.08 -4.19 7.10
CA ASN A 36 -13.97 -3.02 7.04
C ASN A 36 -13.86 -2.12 8.27
N GLU A 37 -13.55 -2.70 9.43
CA GLU A 37 -13.37 -2.00 10.70
C GLU A 37 -11.96 -1.40 10.84
N ALA A 38 -10.96 -1.96 10.14
CA ALA A 38 -9.59 -1.48 10.07
C ALA A 38 -9.08 -1.49 8.62
N PRO A 39 -9.57 -0.59 7.75
CA PRO A 39 -9.31 -0.66 6.30
C PRO A 39 -7.96 -0.03 5.92
N LEU A 40 -7.26 0.57 6.89
CA LEU A 40 -6.04 1.32 6.67
C LEU A 40 -4.86 0.61 7.30
N LEU A 41 -3.79 0.41 6.53
CA LEU A 41 -2.45 0.15 7.02
C LEU A 41 -1.80 1.49 7.39
N PRO A 42 -1.55 1.77 8.68
CA PRO A 42 -0.88 3.00 9.10
C PRO A 42 0.58 3.01 8.66
N MET A 43 1.06 4.17 8.23
CA MET A 43 2.41 4.38 7.70
C MET A 43 3.02 5.66 8.26
N GLU A 44 4.36 5.73 8.26
CA GLU A 44 5.10 6.96 8.53
C GLU A 44 6.31 7.01 7.58
N LEU A 45 6.05 7.23 6.28
CA LEU A 45 7.09 7.23 5.26
C LEU A 45 7.32 8.63 4.71
N SER A 46 8.39 9.27 5.15
CA SER A 46 8.86 10.53 4.58
C SER A 46 9.52 10.32 3.21
N LEU A 47 9.18 11.18 2.26
CA LEU A 47 9.80 11.24 0.93
C LEU A 47 10.59 12.53 0.79
N ALA A 48 11.88 12.42 0.47
CA ALA A 48 12.70 13.57 0.09
C ALA A 48 12.35 14.06 -1.32
N GLU A 49 12.82 15.26 -1.66
CA GLU A 49 12.66 15.80 -3.01
C GLU A 49 13.25 14.84 -4.05
N GLY A 50 12.49 14.56 -5.11
CA GLY A 50 12.86 13.63 -6.18
C GLY A 50 12.62 12.15 -5.88
N GLN A 51 12.33 11.76 -4.63
CA GLN A 51 11.99 10.37 -4.32
C GLN A 51 10.58 10.02 -4.77
N GLN A 52 10.41 8.78 -5.23
CA GLN A 52 9.12 8.23 -5.64
C GLN A 52 8.62 7.18 -4.65
N CYS A 53 7.31 7.19 -4.40
CA CYS A 53 6.62 6.14 -3.67
C CYS A 53 5.64 5.46 -4.64
N ASN A 54 5.90 4.19 -4.94
CA ASN A 54 5.03 3.37 -5.77
C ASN A 54 4.28 2.38 -4.89
N VAL A 55 2.97 2.31 -5.07
CA VAL A 55 2.11 1.36 -4.37
C VAL A 55 1.46 0.46 -5.40
N GLY A 56 1.49 -0.83 -5.14
CA GLY A 56 0.86 -1.83 -5.98
C GLY A 56 0.49 -3.06 -5.16
N PHE A 57 0.16 -4.13 -5.86
CA PHE A 57 -0.17 -5.40 -5.24
C PHE A 57 0.51 -6.54 -5.98
N TYR A 58 0.78 -7.60 -5.22
CA TYR A 58 1.07 -8.91 -5.77
C TYR A 58 -0.20 -9.75 -5.71
N ASN A 59 -0.52 -10.41 -6.82
CA ASN A 59 -1.60 -11.38 -6.90
C ASN A 59 -0.99 -12.78 -6.94
N GLY A 60 -1.24 -13.56 -5.88
CA GLY A 60 -0.87 -14.97 -5.78
C GLY A 60 -1.87 -15.91 -6.45
N GLU A 61 -3.03 -15.42 -6.88
CA GLU A 61 -4.04 -16.22 -7.57
C GLU A 61 -3.69 -16.42 -9.05
N ALA A 62 -4.23 -17.49 -9.64
CA ALA A 62 -4.09 -17.76 -11.08
C ALA A 62 -5.04 -16.94 -11.96
N ASN A 63 -5.93 -16.13 -11.36
CA ASN A 63 -6.96 -15.36 -12.03
C ASN A 63 -6.67 -13.86 -12.00
N ASP A 64 -7.26 -13.12 -12.93
CA ASP A 64 -7.19 -11.66 -12.92
C ASP A 64 -8.00 -11.07 -11.75
N VAL A 65 -7.43 -10.04 -11.12
CA VAL A 65 -8.04 -9.33 -9.99
C VAL A 65 -8.01 -7.83 -10.26
N THR A 66 -9.14 -7.17 -10.06
CA THR A 66 -9.26 -5.71 -10.03
C THR A 66 -9.41 -5.26 -8.59
N LEU A 67 -8.68 -4.22 -8.20
CA LEU A 67 -8.75 -3.64 -6.86
C LEU A 67 -8.52 -2.13 -6.88
N VAL A 68 -8.97 -1.48 -5.82
CA VAL A 68 -8.83 -0.04 -5.57
C VAL A 68 -7.81 0.17 -4.46
N LEU A 69 -6.75 0.91 -4.79
CA LEU A 69 -5.74 1.35 -3.85
C LEU A 69 -5.98 2.82 -3.51
N ALA A 70 -5.92 3.17 -2.23
CA ALA A 70 -5.88 4.56 -1.80
C ALA A 70 -4.63 4.84 -0.97
N ILE A 71 -4.06 6.04 -1.15
CA ILE A 71 -2.87 6.52 -0.46
C ILE A 71 -3.24 7.78 0.29
N GLY A 72 -3.20 7.73 1.62
CA GLY A 72 -3.32 8.90 2.48
C GLY A 72 -1.93 9.50 2.71
N TYR A 73 -1.78 10.79 2.43
CA TYR A 73 -0.52 11.49 2.63
C TYR A 73 -0.75 12.92 3.13
N GLU A 74 0.27 13.46 3.78
CA GLU A 74 0.37 14.87 4.15
C GLU A 74 1.48 15.51 3.31
N GLU A 75 1.27 16.74 2.87
CA GLU A 75 2.37 17.54 2.35
C GLU A 75 3.28 17.90 3.53
N ALA A 76 4.60 17.87 3.31
CA ALA A 76 5.54 18.31 4.33
C ALA A 76 5.72 19.82 4.16
N ASP A 77 5.67 20.58 5.25
CA ASP A 77 5.90 22.02 5.27
C ASP A 77 7.31 22.41 4.78
#